data_AF-U1P7F3-F1
#
_entry.id   AF-U1P7F3-F1
#
_cell.length_a   1.000
_cell.length_b   1.000
_cell.length_c   1.000
_cell.angle_alpha   90.00
_cell.angle_beta   90.00
_cell.angle_gamma   90.00
#
_symmetry.space_group_name_H-M   'P 1'
#
loop_
_entity.id
_entity.type
_entity.pdbx_description
1 polymer ?
#
loop_
_entity_poly.entity_id
_entity_poly.type
_entity_poly.pdbx_seq_one_letter_code
_entity_poly.pdbx_strand_id
1 'polypeptide(L)' 'MAQGQEPMTDEETEEFRQQMEAKREDIRADLADKLGGEPEDYNTERVISEATSGVGDSDE' A
#
# COMPACT_ATOMS: atom_id res chain seq x y z
N MET A 1 26.04 10.10 1.75
CA MET A 1 25.99 9.60 0.37
C MET A 1 25.53 8.16 0.47
N ALA A 2 24.37 7.80 -0.08
CA ALA A 2 23.89 6.41 -0.05
C ALA A 2 24.89 5.55 -0.84
N GLN A 3 25.55 4.63 -0.13
CA GLN A 3 26.66 3.84 -0.66
C GLN A 3 26.08 2.64 -1.43
N GLY A 4 26.19 2.66 -2.76
CA GLY A 4 26.22 1.45 -3.59
C GLY A 4 24.92 0.65 -3.75
N GLN A 5 23.73 1.25 -3.67
CA GLN A 5 22.51 0.54 -4.05
C GLN A 5 22.37 0.59 -5.57
N GLU A 6 22.70 -0.52 -6.24
CA GLU A 6 22.35 -0.70 -7.65
C GLU A 6 20.83 -0.55 -7.80
N PRO A 7 20.35 0.15 -8.84
CA PRO A 7 18.93 0.22 -9.09
C PRO A 7 18.42 -1.22 -9.28
N MET A 8 17.39 -1.60 -8.51
CA MET A 8 16.75 -2.90 -8.69
C MET A 8 16.33 -3.04 -10.15
N THR A 9 16.59 -4.22 -10.72
CA THR A 9 16.08 -4.54 -12.05
C THR A 9 14.55 -4.57 -12.05
N ASP A 10 13.93 -4.46 -13.22
CA ASP A 10 12.48 -4.56 -13.36
C ASP A 10 11.95 -5.90 -12.81
N GLU A 11 12.69 -6.99 -13.00
CA GLU A 11 12.35 -8.33 -12.49
C GLU A 11 12.38 -8.37 -10.96
N GLU A 12 13.45 -7.85 -10.34
CA GLU A 12 13.54 -7.73 -8.88
C GLU A 12 12.47 -6.81 -8.29
N THR A 13 12.09 -5.77 -9.04
CA THR A 13 11.02 -4.84 -8.64
C THR A 13 9.66 -5.53 -8.68
N GLU A 14 9.39 -6.36 -9.69
CA GLU A 14 8.14 -7.09 -9.81
C GLU A 14 8.02 -8.20 -8.76
N GLU A 15 9.11 -8.92 -8.48
CA GLU A 15 9.16 -9.89 -7.37
C GLU A 15 8.94 -9.18 -6.03
N PHE A 16 9.58 -8.02 -5.82
CA PHE A 16 9.39 -7.22 -4.61
C PHE A 16 7.95 -6.74 -4.47
N ARG A 17 7.29 -6.30 -5.55
CA ARG A 17 5.87 -5.93 -5.54
C ARG A 17 4.98 -7.09 -5.13
N GLN A 18 5.22 -8.29 -5.67
CA GLN A 18 4.45 -9.48 -5.31
C GLN A 18 4.62 -9.86 -3.83
N GLN A 19 5.86 -9.82 -3.33
CA GLN A 19 6.15 -10.06 -1.91
C GLN A 19 5.48 -9.02 -1.01
N MET A 20 5.48 -7.75 -1.43
CA MET A 20 4.81 -6.68 -0.71
C MET A 20 3.29 -6.82 -0.73
N GLU A 21 2.68 -7.30 -1.82
CA GLU A 21 1.23 -7.52 -1.87
C GLU A 21 0.80 -8.64 -0.92
N ALA A 22 1.51 -9.77 -0.93
CA ALA A 22 1.27 -10.86 0.02
C ALA A 22 1.38 -10.37 1.48
N LYS A 23 2.44 -9.62 1.79
CA LYS A 23 2.64 -9.05 3.12
C LYS A 23 1.56 -8.01 3.47
N ARG A 24 1.06 -7.25 2.49
CA ARG A 24 -0.04 -6.29 2.70
C ARG A 24 -1.32 -7.02 3.07
N GLU A 25 -1.63 -8.16 2.46
CA GLU A 25 -2.78 -8.98 2.83
C GLU A 25 -2.68 -9.47 4.28
N ASP A 26 -1.53 -10.00 4.68
CA ASP A 26 -1.27 -10.43 6.06
C ASP A 26 -1.41 -9.27 7.06
N ILE A 27 -0.86 -8.10 6.72
CA ILE A 27 -0.98 -6.90 7.57
C ILE A 27 -2.44 -6.47 7.68
N ARG A 28 -3.21 -6.46 6.59
CA ARG A 28 -4.64 -6.12 6.61
C ARG A 28 -5.44 -7.08 7.49
N ALA A 29 -5.15 -8.39 7.40
CA ALA A 29 -5.79 -9.40 8.24
C ALA A 29 -5.44 -9.23 9.73
N ASP A 30 -4.17 -9.00 10.05
CA ASP A 30 -3.68 -8.76 11.41
C ASP A 30 -4.25 -7.45 12.01
N LEU A 31 -4.39 -6.41 11.19
CA LEU A 31 -5.05 -5.16 11.59
C LEU A 31 -6.54 -5.37 11.87
N ALA A 32 -7.24 -6.13 11.02
CA ALA A 32 -8.65 -6.46 11.25
C ALA A 32 -8.85 -7.29 12.53
N ASP A 33 -7.97 -8.23 12.83
CA ASP A 33 -8.01 -9.02 14.06
C ASP A 33 -7.76 -8.14 15.31
N LYS A 34 -6.78 -7.23 15.25
CA LYS A 34 -6.37 -6.39 16.40
C LYS A 34 -7.25 -5.19 16.66
N LEU A 35 -7.71 -4.53 15.60
CA LEU A 35 -8.46 -3.27 15.67
C LEU A 35 -9.95 -3.46 15.42
N GLY A 36 -10.35 -4.64 14.92
CA GLY A 36 -11.71 -4.92 14.47
C GLY A 36 -11.99 -4.38 13.06
N GLY A 37 -13.05 -4.87 12.42
CA GLY A 37 -13.43 -4.52 11.04
C GLY A 37 -13.05 -5.59 10.02
N GLU A 38 -13.11 -5.26 8.73
CA GLU A 38 -12.73 -6.16 7.65
C GLU A 38 -11.30 -5.82 7.16
N PRO A 39 -10.51 -6.81 6.70
CA PRO A 39 -9.18 -6.55 6.15
C PRO A 39 -9.21 -5.54 4.99
N GLU A 40 -10.31 -5.48 4.24
CA GLU A 40 -10.52 -4.54 3.15
C GLU A 40 -10.61 -3.07 3.61
N ASP A 41 -11.02 -2.82 4.86
CA ASP A 41 -11.07 -1.46 5.42
C ASP A 41 -9.67 -0.86 5.61
N TYR A 42 -8.66 -1.71 5.80
CA TYR A 42 -7.26 -1.34 5.95
C TYR A 42 -6.51 -1.29 4.61
N ASN A 43 -7.22 -1.39 3.49
CA ASN A 43 -6.61 -1.21 2.18
C ASN A 43 -6.21 0.25 1.97
N THR A 44 -4.91 0.52 2.11
CA THR A 44 -4.30 1.85 1.96
C THR A 44 -4.61 2.50 0.62
N GLU A 45 -4.73 1.74 -0.47
CA GLU A 45 -5.03 2.30 -1.79
C GLU A 45 -6.47 2.82 -1.83
N ARG A 46 -7.40 2.05 -1.25
CA ARG A 46 -8.81 2.46 -1.17
C ARG A 46 -8.99 3.69 -0.29
N VAL A 47 -8.37 3.72 0.89
CA VAL A 47 -8.48 4.87 1.82
C VAL A 47 -7.78 6.12 1.29
N ILE A 48 -6.64 5.99 0.58
CA ILE A 48 -5.97 7.14 -0.04
C ILE A 48 -6.81 7.64 -1.21
N SER A 49 -7.31 6.76 -2.08
CA SER A 49 -8.22 7.16 -3.15
C SER A 49 -9.46 7.85 -2.59
N GLU A 50 -10.12 7.31 -1.56
CA GLU A 50 -11.28 7.92 -0.91
C GLU A 50 -10.93 9.30 -0.29
N ALA A 51 -9.83 9.38 0.46
CA ALA A 51 -9.39 10.63 1.09
C ALA A 51 -8.98 11.70 0.08
N THR A 52 -8.44 11.31 -1.08
CA THR A 52 -8.02 12.24 -2.13
C THR A 52 -9.15 12.56 -3.12
N SER A 53 -10.18 11.72 -3.21
CA SER A 53 -11.35 11.94 -4.08
C SER A 53 -12.15 13.21 -3.70
N GLY A 54 -12.05 13.66 -2.44
CA GLY A 54 -12.63 14.94 -2.00
C GLY A 54 -11.67 16.14 -2.07
N VAL A 55 -10.39 15.92 -2.42
CA VAL A 55 -9.33 16.95 -2.47
C VAL A 55 -9.09 17.50 -3.89
N GLY A 56 -9.92 17.12 -4.86
CA GLY A 56 -9.81 17.53 -6.26
C GLY A 56 -10.92 18.44 -6.80
N ASP A 57 -11.96 18.76 -6.03
CA ASP A 57 -13.11 19.55 -6.48
C ASP A 57 -13.35 20.74 -5.55
N SER A 58 -12.43 21.71 -5.58
CA SER A 58 -12.60 23.04 -5.00
C SER A 58 -11.63 24.00 -5.70
N ASP A 59 -11.80 24.16 -7.00
CA ASP A 59 -11.23 25.27 -7.77
C ASP A 59 -12.30 25.70 -8.81
N GLU A 60 -13.27 26.50 -8.35
CA GLU A 60 -14.10 27.39 -9.19
C GLU A 60 -14.17 28.78 -8.56
#